data_AF-A0AAW1UQF3-F1
#
_entry.id   AF-A0AAW1UQF3-F1
#
_cell.length_a   1.000
_cell.length_b   1.000
_cell.length_c   1.000
_cell.angle_alpha   90.00
_cell.angle_beta   90.00
_cell.angle_gamma   90.00
#
_symmetry.space_group_name_H-M   'P 1'
#
loop_
_entity.id
_entity.type
_entity.pdbx_description
1 polymer ?
#
loop_
_entity_poly.entity_id
_entity_poly.type
_entity_poly.pdbx_seq_one_letter_code
_entity_poly.pdbx_strand_id
1 'polypeptide(L)'
;RVFRSNKIDTSEVQEIYKLPDAAVNLMVYDPDKRKGTNQCAISNGGCSHLCLTLPGKNPDEPVTFTCACPTHYTLQENRCIRKLMLMWTA
;
A
#
# COMPACT_ATOMS: atom_id res chain seq x y z
N ARG A 1 -8.70 2.32 -26.26
CA ARG A 1 -10.16 2.01 -26.13
C ARG A 1 -10.38 1.20 -24.85
N VAL A 2 -11.56 1.27 -24.25
CA VAL A 2 -11.94 0.59 -23.00
C VAL A 2 -13.24 -0.15 -23.23
N PHE A 3 -13.28 -1.42 -22.83
CA PHE A 3 -14.44 -2.28 -22.95
C PHE A 3 -14.92 -2.73 -21.56
N ARG A 4 -16.23 -2.89 -21.39
CA ARG A 4 -16.83 -3.60 -20.26
C ARG A 4 -17.40 -4.94 -20.72
N SER A 5 -17.44 -5.90 -19.82
CA SER A 5 -18.14 -7.19 -19.98
C SER A 5 -18.61 -7.68 -18.62
N ASN A 6 -19.50 -8.67 -18.61
CA ASN A 6 -19.84 -9.40 -17.40
C ASN A 6 -18.57 -10.12 -16.87
N LYS A 7 -18.28 -9.98 -15.57
CA LYS A 7 -17.07 -10.54 -14.94
C LYS A 7 -17.10 -12.07 -14.83
N ILE A 8 -18.29 -12.66 -14.80
CA ILE A 8 -18.50 -14.09 -14.52
C ILE A 8 -18.46 -14.90 -15.82
N ASP A 9 -19.23 -14.50 -16.83
CA ASP A 9 -19.43 -15.26 -18.06
C ASP A 9 -18.85 -14.56 -19.31
N THR A 10 -18.23 -13.39 -19.16
CA THR A 10 -17.65 -12.59 -20.26
C THR A 10 -18.64 -12.12 -21.34
N SER A 11 -19.95 -12.26 -21.10
CA SER A 11 -20.99 -11.74 -21.98
C SER A 11 -21.09 -10.20 -21.94
N GLU A 12 -21.99 -9.62 -22.74
CA GLU A 12 -22.31 -8.19 -22.75
C GLU A 12 -21.12 -7.25 -23.01
N VAL A 13 -20.25 -7.63 -23.94
CA VAL A 13 -19.09 -6.81 -24.32
C VAL A 13 -19.54 -5.50 -24.97
N GLN A 14 -19.13 -4.37 -24.39
CA GLN A 14 -19.45 -3.02 -24.89
C GLN A 14 -18.23 -2.11 -24.82
N GLU A 15 -17.97 -1.33 -25.89
CA GLU A 15 -16.99 -0.24 -25.85
C GLU A 15 -17.58 0.92 -25.03
N ILE A 16 -16.91 1.29 -23.94
CA ILE A 16 -17.39 2.32 -23.01
C ILE A 16 -16.61 3.63 -23.09
N TYR A 17 -15.37 3.61 -23.59
CA TYR A 17 -14.55 4.82 -23.69
C TYR A 17 -13.39 4.70 -24.69
N LYS A 18 -13.01 5.79 -25.33
CA LYS A 18 -11.79 5.89 -26.15
C LYS A 18 -10.74 6.72 -25.42
N LEU A 19 -9.80 6.03 -24.78
CA LEU A 19 -8.64 6.66 -24.16
C LEU A 19 -7.69 7.27 -25.21
N PRO A 20 -6.98 8.35 -24.88
CA PRO A 20 -5.86 8.85 -25.68
C PRO A 20 -4.76 7.80 -25.84
N ASP A 21 -4.01 7.85 -26.95
CA ASP A 21 -2.95 6.89 -27.24
C ASP A 21 -1.80 6.94 -26.21
N ALA A 22 -1.61 8.09 -25.56
CA ALA A 22 -0.63 8.26 -24.48
C ALA A 22 -1.08 7.66 -23.13
N ALA A 23 -2.32 7.19 -23.00
CA ALA A 23 -2.81 6.63 -21.75
C ALA A 23 -2.22 5.23 -21.51
N VAL A 24 -1.52 5.07 -20.38
CA VAL A 24 -0.85 3.81 -20.02
C VAL A 24 -1.55 3.04 -18.89
N ASN A 25 -2.44 3.69 -18.15
CA ASN A 25 -3.08 3.09 -16.98
C ASN A 25 -4.55 3.50 -16.87
N LEU A 26 -5.38 2.55 -16.44
CA LEU A 26 -6.79 2.72 -16.16
C LEU A 26 -7.08 2.18 -14.75
N MET A 27 -7.65 3.03 -13.89
CA MET A 27 -8.03 2.64 -12.53
C MET A 27 -9.52 2.85 -12.31
N VAL A 28 -10.14 1.93 -11.56
CA VAL A 28 -11.53 2.09 -11.12
C VAL A 28 -11.54 2.85 -9.80
N TYR A 29 -12.31 3.94 -9.74
CA TYR A 29 -12.55 4.68 -8.51
C TYR A 29 -13.92 4.32 -7.94
N ASP A 30 -13.92 3.81 -6.72
CA ASP A 30 -15.11 3.48 -5.94
C ASP A 30 -14.86 3.96 -4.50
N PRO A 31 -15.63 4.94 -3.98
CA PRO A 31 -15.44 5.46 -2.63
C PRO A 31 -15.84 4.43 -1.55
N ASP A 32 -16.77 3.54 -1.84
CA ASP A 32 -17.23 2.54 -0.88
C ASP A 32 -16.18 1.46 -0.63
N LYS A 33 -15.32 1.18 -1.62
CA LYS A 33 -14.17 0.28 -1.49
C LYS A 33 -13.00 0.87 -0.72
N ARG A 34 -13.02 2.18 -0.40
CA ARG A 34 -11.95 2.88 0.34
C ARG A 34 -12.34 3.18 1.79
N LYS A 35 -13.13 2.31 2.39
CA LYS A 35 -13.55 2.41 3.80
C LYS A 35 -12.54 1.71 4.71
N GLY A 36 -12.46 2.16 5.97
CA GLY A 36 -11.60 1.58 6.99
C GLY A 36 -10.55 2.57 7.49
N THR A 37 -10.09 2.34 8.71
CA THR A 37 -8.94 3.03 9.31
C THR A 37 -7.89 2.00 9.69
N ASN A 38 -6.69 2.44 10.02
CA ASN A 38 -5.64 1.59 10.52
C ASN A 38 -4.91 2.27 11.69
N GLN A 39 -4.10 1.50 12.40
CA GLN A 39 -3.37 1.99 13.57
C GLN A 39 -2.34 3.07 13.22
N CYS A 40 -1.87 3.13 11.97
CA CYS A 40 -0.98 4.19 11.49
C CYS A 40 -1.67 5.56 11.36
N ALA A 41 -3.01 5.61 11.23
CA ALA A 41 -3.75 6.87 11.14
C ALA A 41 -3.64 7.72 12.42
N ILE A 42 -3.32 7.10 13.56
CA ILE A 42 -3.13 7.77 14.84
C ILE A 42 -1.64 7.83 15.13
N SER A 43 -1.08 9.05 15.12
CA SER A 43 0.33 9.30 15.45
C SER A 43 1.34 8.40 14.70
N ASN A 44 1.05 8.04 13.45
CA ASN A 44 1.88 7.14 12.64
C ASN A 44 2.17 5.78 13.31
N GLY A 45 1.26 5.28 14.16
CA GLY A 45 1.47 4.05 14.95
C GLY A 45 2.63 4.16 15.96
N GLY A 46 3.11 5.38 16.23
CA GLY A 46 4.33 5.63 17.01
C GLY A 46 5.64 5.45 16.23
N CYS A 47 5.58 5.19 14.92
CA CYS A 47 6.76 5.04 14.08
C CYS A 47 7.41 6.40 13.78
N SER A 48 8.74 6.45 13.88
CA SER A 48 9.52 7.66 13.54
C SER A 48 9.53 8.01 12.05
N HIS A 49 9.36 7.02 11.16
CA HIS A 49 9.44 7.20 9.71
C HIS A 49 8.28 6.52 8.99
N LEU A 50 8.39 5.22 8.70
CA LEU A 50 7.35 4.49 7.95
C LEU A 50 6.53 3.62 8.90
N CYS A 51 5.21 3.67 8.76
CA CYS A 51 4.27 2.75 9.39
C CYS A 51 3.56 1.95 8.29
N LEU A 52 3.78 0.64 8.27
CA LEU A 52 3.30 -0.26 7.22
C LEU A 52 2.22 -1.18 7.78
N THR A 53 1.02 -1.13 7.20
CA THR A 53 -0.08 -2.00 7.62
C THR A 53 0.17 -3.44 7.19
N LEU A 54 -0.06 -4.37 8.10
CA LEU A 54 0.01 -5.81 7.86
C LEU A 54 -1.40 -6.40 7.86
N PRO A 55 -1.75 -7.25 6.89
CA PRO A 55 -3.02 -7.97 6.94
C PRO A 55 -3.05 -8.88 8.17
N GLY A 56 -4.22 -9.06 8.78
CA GLY A 56 -4.42 -10.14 9.75
C GLY A 56 -4.11 -11.47 9.08
N LYS A 57 -3.49 -12.42 9.80
CA LYS A 57 -3.14 -13.73 9.23
C LYS A 57 -4.38 -14.55 8.92
N ASN A 58 -5.46 -14.30 9.67
CA ASN A 58 -6.77 -14.91 9.51
C ASN A 58 -7.86 -13.83 9.39
N PRO A 59 -9.04 -14.14 8.85
CA PRO A 59 -10.15 -13.19 8.71
C PRO A 59 -10.60 -12.54 10.02
N ASP A 60 -10.42 -13.24 11.14
CA ASP A 60 -10.81 -12.80 12.47
C ASP A 60 -9.69 -12.01 13.19
N GLU A 61 -8.47 -11.99 12.65
CA GLU A 61 -7.35 -11.27 13.24
C GLU A 61 -7.37 -9.80 12.78
N PRO A 62 -7.21 -8.82 13.69
CA PRO A 62 -7.20 -7.42 13.31
C PRO A 62 -6.02 -7.08 12.40
N VAL A 63 -6.21 -6.08 11.54
CA VAL A 63 -5.12 -5.45 10.79
C VAL A 63 -4.12 -4.86 11.78
N THR A 64 -2.86 -5.27 11.66
CA THR A 64 -1.75 -4.79 12.50
C THR A 64 -0.84 -3.87 11.70
N PHE A 65 0.29 -3.47 12.27
CA PHE A 65 1.29 -2.67 11.57
C PHE A 65 2.71 -3.01 12.03
N THR A 66 3.69 -2.56 11.25
CA THR A 66 5.10 -2.60 11.61
C THR A 66 5.77 -1.29 11.22
N CYS A 67 6.75 -0.85 12.01
CA CYS A 67 7.57 0.29 11.66
C CYS A 67 8.67 -0.11 10.68
N ALA A 68 9.05 0.79 9.78
CA ALA A 68 10.17 0.59 8.87
C ALA A 68 10.99 1.87 8.71
N CYS A 69 12.23 1.70 8.27
CA CYS A 69 13.17 2.80 8.08
C CYS A 69 13.50 3.03 6.60
N PRO A 70 13.82 4.28 6.21
CA PRO A 70 14.40 4.55 4.91
C PRO A 70 15.72 3.79 4.71
N THR A 71 16.14 3.68 3.46
CA THR A 71 17.43 3.06 3.11
C THR A 71 18.58 3.68 3.92
N HIS A 72 19.54 2.85 4.36
CA HIS A 72 20.70 3.20 5.21
C HIS A 72 20.42 3.45 6.70
N TYR A 73 19.19 3.25 7.15
CA TYR A 73 18.84 3.27 8.57
C TYR A 73 18.48 1.87 9.06
N THR A 74 18.62 1.66 10.36
CA THR A 74 18.18 0.42 11.03
C THR A 74 17.10 0.79 12.04
N LEU A 75 16.06 -0.04 12.10
CA LEU A 75 14.98 0.11 13.05
C LEU A 75 15.45 -0.37 14.43
N GLN A 76 15.40 0.51 15.41
CA GLN A 76 15.53 0.18 16.83
C GLN A 76 14.24 0.61 17.52
N GLU A 77 13.47 -0.38 17.98
CA GLU A 77 12.09 -0.19 18.45
C GLU A 77 11.24 0.47 17.36
N ASN A 78 10.86 1.73 17.53
CA ASN A 78 10.09 2.51 16.55
C ASN A 78 10.92 3.65 15.92
N ARG A 79 12.23 3.71 16.20
CA ARG A 79 13.14 4.79 15.78
C ARG A 79 14.15 4.30 14.75
N CYS A 80 14.44 5.16 13.79
CA CYS A 80 15.45 4.91 12.78
C CYS A 80 16.78 5.50 13.21
N ILE A 81 17.76 4.64 13.39
CA ILE A 81 19.13 5.04 13.68
C ILE A 81 19.93 4.88 12.41
N ARG A 82 20.69 5.93 12.07
CA ARG A 82 21.58 5.87 10.92
C ARG A 82 22.56 4.75 11.16
N LYS A 83 22.60 3.78 10.25
CA LYS A 83 23.72 2.87 10.20
C LYS A 83 24.88 3.72 9.70
N LEU A 84 25.67 4.29 10.61
CA LEU A 84 27.04 4.64 10.24
C LEU A 84 27.58 3.35 9.64
N MET A 85 28.02 3.39 8.38
CA MET A 85 28.87 2.33 7.86
C MET A 85 29.98 2.18 8.90
N LEU A 86 29.91 1.16 9.77
CA LEU A 86 31.06 0.61 10.45
C LEU A 86 31.88 -0.10 9.36
N MET A 87 32.36 0.69 8.40
CA MET A 87 33.52 0.38 7.62
C MET A 87 34.60 1.24 8.30
N TRP A 88 35.68 0.59 8.73
CA TRP A 88 36.88 1.20 9.33
C TRP A 88 36.88 1.45 10.86
N THR A 89 36.46 0.46 11.65
CA THR A 89 37.16 0.19 12.93
C THR A 89 37.41 -1.32 13.02
N ALA A 90 38.42 -1.76 12.26
CA ALA A 90 39.21 -2.95 12.57
C ALA A 90 40.59 -2.44 12.99
#